data_AF-T1CEQ6-F1
#
_entry.id   AF-T1CEQ6-F1
#
_cell.length_a   1.000
_cell.length_b   1.000
_cell.length_c   1.000
_cell.angle_alpha   90.00
_cell.angle_beta   90.00
_cell.angle_gamma   90.00
#
_symmetry.space_group_name_H-M   'P 1'
#
loop_
_entity.id
_entity.type
_entity.pdbx_description
1 polymer ?
#
loop_
_entity_poly.entity_id
_entity_poly.type
_entity_poly.pdbx_seq_one_letter_code
_entity_poly.pdbx_strand_id
1 'polypeptide(L)'
;MSGEQDIFRMGGLSRVMKITFATMLIGSLALSGIPPFAGFYSKDLILSEAFQAGPTGHIFWMIGLFTAMLTAFYTFRLIFVVFSGKEKFSEGEHHHGHEGHAPHESPLVMTFPLLFLSVMALCAGWAGEHYDIIGFLSQSMTVPHPTARPELSDNSLKVISVVVGLIGIFLAYAFYSKPSSIPEKLAQQFKWLYS
;
A
#
# COMPACT_ATOMS: atom_id res chain seq x y z
N MET A 1 -7.32 20.92 -14.52
CA MET A 1 -6.85 20.85 -13.11
C MET A 1 -5.65 21.77 -12.94
N SER A 2 -5.83 22.93 -12.31
CA SER A 2 -4.73 23.81 -11.87
C SER A 2 -3.95 23.17 -10.71
N GLY A 3 -3.23 22.07 -10.97
CA GLY A 3 -2.33 21.44 -9.99
C GLY A 3 -2.93 21.16 -8.61
N GLU A 4 -4.24 20.91 -8.50
CA GLU A 4 -4.91 20.64 -7.21
C GLU A 4 -4.21 19.46 -6.53
N GLN A 5 -3.78 19.64 -5.27
CA GLN A 5 -3.05 18.64 -4.47
C GLN A 5 -3.86 18.17 -3.26
N ASP A 6 -4.99 18.82 -2.96
CA ASP A 6 -5.86 18.40 -1.87
C ASP A 6 -6.65 17.14 -2.27
N ILE A 7 -6.24 16.00 -1.72
CA ILE A 7 -6.88 14.70 -1.94
C ILE A 7 -8.38 14.71 -1.62
N PHE A 8 -8.84 15.56 -0.69
CA PHE A 8 -10.26 15.60 -0.31
C PHE A 8 -11.15 16.23 -1.40
N ARG A 9 -10.55 16.94 -2.35
CA ARG A 9 -11.20 17.54 -3.52
C ARG A 9 -11.12 16.66 -4.77
N MET A 10 -10.35 15.57 -4.74
CA MET A 10 -10.11 14.69 -5.88
C MET A 10 -11.07 13.49 -6.02
N GLY A 11 -12.20 13.45 -5.32
CA GLY A 11 -13.06 12.26 -5.29
C GLY A 11 -13.62 11.85 -6.66
N GLY A 12 -13.69 10.54 -6.92
CA GLY A 12 -14.38 9.95 -8.08
C GLY A 12 -13.51 9.67 -9.33
N LEU A 13 -12.18 9.76 -9.25
CA LEU A 13 -11.31 9.58 -10.42
C LEU A 13 -11.35 8.19 -11.08
N SER A 14 -11.78 7.14 -10.37
CA SER A 14 -11.77 5.77 -10.91
C SER A 14 -12.61 5.59 -12.17
N ARG A 15 -13.60 6.46 -12.41
CA ARG A 15 -14.47 6.39 -13.60
C ARG A 15 -13.80 6.94 -14.85
N VAL A 16 -12.93 7.95 -14.67
CA VAL A 16 -12.28 8.70 -15.75
C VAL A 16 -10.88 8.16 -16.02
N MET A 17 -10.14 7.81 -14.96
CA MET A 17 -8.75 7.32 -15.01
C MET A 17 -8.66 5.87 -14.49
N LYS A 18 -9.19 4.93 -15.27
CA LYS A 18 -9.25 3.49 -14.94
C LYS A 18 -7.87 2.83 -14.91
N ILE A 19 -6.96 3.20 -15.81
CA ILE A 19 -5.62 2.60 -15.90
C ILE A 19 -4.75 3.10 -14.77
N THR A 20 -4.75 4.42 -14.50
CA THR A 20 -4.05 4.97 -13.33
C THR A 20 -4.60 4.39 -12.03
N PHE A 21 -5.93 4.25 -11.89
CA PHE A 21 -6.53 3.59 -10.73
C PHE A 21 -6.05 2.13 -10.58
N ALA A 22 -6.07 1.35 -11.66
CA ALA A 22 -5.66 -0.05 -11.63
C ALA A 22 -4.17 -0.23 -11.25
N THR A 23 -3.28 0.58 -11.85
CA THR A 23 -1.84 0.52 -11.55
C THR A 23 -1.55 0.97 -10.12
N MET A 24 -2.21 2.03 -9.63
CA MET A 24 -2.11 2.49 -8.25
C MET A 24 -2.63 1.44 -7.25
N LEU A 25 -3.74 0.77 -7.58
CA LEU A 25 -4.29 -0.30 -6.76
C LEU A 25 -3.34 -1.49 -6.66
N ILE A 26 -2.77 -1.93 -7.79
CA ILE A 26 -1.79 -3.01 -7.81
C ILE A 26 -0.55 -2.64 -7.01
N GLY A 27 0.00 -1.44 -7.22
CA GLY A 27 1.13 -0.94 -6.45
C GLY A 27 0.85 -0.89 -4.95
N SER A 28 -0.37 -0.49 -4.57
CA SER A 28 -0.79 -0.41 -3.16
C SER A 28 -1.00 -1.77 -2.51
N LEU A 29 -1.52 -2.76 -3.26
CA LEU A 29 -1.61 -4.16 -2.83
C LEU A 29 -0.22 -4.76 -2.64
N ALA A 30 0.70 -4.49 -3.57
CA ALA A 30 2.09 -4.90 -3.46
C ALA A 30 2.77 -4.27 -2.25
N LEU A 31 2.59 -2.96 -2.05
CA LEU A 31 3.15 -2.24 -0.90
C LEU A 31 2.55 -2.72 0.43
N SER A 32 1.28 -3.10 0.46
CA SER A 32 0.63 -3.61 1.68
C SER A 32 1.06 -5.03 2.04
N GLY A 33 1.82 -5.71 1.18
CA GLY A 33 2.37 -7.03 1.46
C GLY A 33 1.34 -8.14 1.38
N ILE A 34 0.37 -8.03 0.45
CA ILE A 34 -0.62 -9.09 0.23
C ILE A 34 -0.06 -10.13 -0.75
N PRO A 35 -0.23 -11.44 -0.52
CA PRO A 35 0.07 -12.46 -1.51
C PRO A 35 -0.80 -12.29 -2.77
N PRO A 36 -0.29 -12.43 -4.00
CA PRO A 36 1.01 -12.99 -4.41
C PRO A 36 2.08 -11.92 -4.75
N PHE A 37 1.95 -10.68 -4.28
CA PHE A 37 2.84 -9.60 -4.71
C PHE A 37 4.23 -9.67 -4.05
N ALA A 38 5.26 -9.16 -4.74
CA ALA A 38 6.65 -9.16 -4.25
C ALA A 38 6.84 -8.56 -2.86
N GLY A 39 6.03 -7.55 -2.49
CA GLY A 39 6.12 -6.91 -1.18
C GLY A 39 5.75 -7.83 -0.01
N PHE A 40 4.99 -8.92 -0.24
CA PHE A 40 4.71 -9.93 0.78
C PHE A 40 6.00 -10.65 1.18
N TYR A 41 6.71 -11.23 0.20
CA TYR A 41 7.92 -12.01 0.44
C TYR A 41 9.04 -11.17 1.06
N SER A 42 9.22 -9.92 0.59
CA SER A 42 10.24 -9.03 1.15
C SER A 42 9.92 -8.62 2.59
N LYS A 43 8.65 -8.31 2.91
CA LYS A 43 8.26 -7.93 4.28
C LYS A 43 8.28 -9.12 5.24
N ASP A 44 7.78 -10.27 4.79
CA ASP A 44 7.74 -11.48 5.59
C ASP A 44 9.14 -11.92 6.00
N LEU A 45 10.11 -11.89 5.08
CA LEU A 45 11.49 -12.22 5.39
C LEU A 45 12.05 -11.32 6.48
N ILE A 46 11.94 -10.00 6.35
CA ILE A 46 12.45 -9.05 7.34
C ILE A 46 11.79 -9.24 8.70
N LEU A 47 10.47 -9.49 8.73
CA LEU A 47 9.74 -9.75 9.96
C LEU A 47 10.16 -11.09 10.60
N SER A 48 10.31 -12.15 9.80
CA SER A 48 10.74 -13.46 10.30
C SER A 48 12.15 -13.40 10.90
N GLU A 49 13.10 -12.74 10.23
CA GLU A 49 14.46 -12.52 10.73
C GLU A 49 14.47 -11.66 12.01
N ALA A 50 13.66 -10.60 12.05
CA ALA A 50 13.51 -9.78 13.25
C ALA A 50 12.97 -10.61 14.42
N PHE A 51 12.02 -11.51 14.18
CA PHE A 51 11.48 -12.37 15.22
C PHE A 51 12.53 -13.38 15.74
N GLN A 52 13.39 -13.88 14.87
CA GLN A 52 14.45 -14.86 15.22
C GLN A 52 15.65 -14.23 15.94
N ALA A 53 15.82 -12.90 15.88
CA ALA A 53 16.91 -12.18 16.54
C ALA A 53 16.82 -12.11 18.10
N GLY A 54 15.90 -12.86 18.71
CA GLY A 54 15.74 -12.98 20.16
C GLY A 54 14.84 -11.91 20.80
N PRO A 55 14.93 -11.68 22.13
CA PRO A 55 14.00 -10.82 22.87
C PRO A 55 13.90 -9.39 22.34
N THR A 56 15.02 -8.78 21.97
CA THR A 56 15.04 -7.44 21.36
C THR A 56 14.45 -7.46 19.95
N GLY A 57 14.64 -8.56 19.23
CA GLY A 57 14.07 -8.82 17.91
C GLY A 57 12.54 -8.84 17.90
N HIS A 58 11.91 -9.46 18.90
CA HIS A 58 10.46 -9.45 19.05
C HIS A 58 9.85 -8.05 19.16
N ILE A 59 10.57 -7.11 19.79
CA ILE A 59 10.14 -5.70 19.87
C ILE A 59 10.13 -5.07 18.48
N PHE A 60 11.22 -5.26 17.71
CA PHE A 60 11.29 -4.78 16.33
C PHE A 60 10.25 -5.44 15.42
N TRP A 61 9.97 -6.72 15.63
CA TRP A 61 8.91 -7.42 14.92
C TRP A 61 7.53 -6.81 15.19
N MET A 62 7.19 -6.53 16.45
CA MET A 62 5.92 -5.88 16.81
C MET A 62 5.80 -4.48 16.20
N ILE A 63 6.87 -3.67 16.27
CA ILE A 63 6.91 -2.34 15.66
C ILE A 63 6.77 -2.45 14.14
N GLY A 64 7.45 -3.41 13.52
CA GLY A 64 7.37 -3.69 12.08
C GLY A 64 5.96 -4.07 11.64
N LEU A 65 5.29 -4.96 12.39
CA LEU A 65 3.90 -5.34 12.14
C LEU A 65 2.95 -4.15 12.25
N PHE A 66 3.09 -3.36 13.31
CA PHE A 66 2.27 -2.18 13.52
C PHE A 66 2.50 -1.14 12.41
N THR A 67 3.75 -0.95 12.00
CA THR A 67 4.09 -0.06 10.89
C THR A 67 3.50 -0.56 9.58
N ALA A 68 3.55 -1.87 9.31
CA ALA A 68 2.94 -2.47 8.12
C ALA A 68 1.42 -2.25 8.08
N MET A 69 0.74 -2.36 9.22
CA MET A 69 -0.68 -2.02 9.37
C MET A 69 -0.96 -0.56 9.01
N LEU A 70 -0.17 0.37 9.55
CA LEU A 70 -0.30 1.81 9.26
C LEU A 70 -0.06 2.09 7.77
N THR A 71 0.94 1.44 7.16
CA THR A 71 1.22 1.54 5.73
C THR A 71 0.03 1.14 4.89
N ALA A 72 -0.57 -0.02 5.18
CA ALA A 72 -1.76 -0.46 4.49
C ALA A 72 -2.91 0.54 4.70
N PHE A 73 -3.10 1.01 5.93
CA PHE A 73 -4.15 1.96 6.26
C PHE A 73 -4.04 3.29 5.50
N TYR A 74 -2.91 3.99 5.55
CA TYR A 74 -2.80 5.30 4.90
C TYR A 74 -2.80 5.18 3.37
N THR A 75 -2.26 4.09 2.82
CA THR A 75 -2.21 3.87 1.36
C THR A 75 -3.62 3.65 0.82
N PHE A 76 -4.41 2.78 1.47
CA PHE A 76 -5.79 2.54 1.08
C PHE A 76 -6.72 3.70 1.39
N ARG A 77 -6.46 4.47 2.47
CA ARG A 77 -7.13 5.75 2.72
C ARG A 77 -7.02 6.66 1.50
N LEU A 78 -5.81 6.83 0.96
CA LEU A 78 -5.59 7.65 -0.24
C LEU A 78 -6.40 7.12 -1.42
N ILE A 79 -6.37 5.80 -1.65
CA ILE A 79 -7.15 5.18 -2.74
C ILE A 79 -8.64 5.49 -2.60
N PHE A 80 -9.22 5.30 -1.42
CA PHE A 80 -10.66 5.51 -1.22
C PHE A 80 -11.04 6.99 -1.32
N VAL A 81 -10.22 7.90 -0.79
CA VAL A 81 -10.51 9.34 -0.82
C VAL A 81 -10.42 9.91 -2.25
N VAL A 82 -9.41 9.49 -3.03
CA VAL A 82 -9.15 10.03 -4.37
C VAL A 82 -9.99 9.31 -5.42
N PHE A 83 -10.04 7.98 -5.41
CA PHE A 83 -10.65 7.25 -6.52
C PHE A 83 -12.10 6.87 -6.29
N SER A 84 -12.58 6.85 -5.03
CA SER A 84 -13.97 6.50 -4.70
C SER A 84 -14.82 7.73 -4.40
N GLY A 85 -16.13 7.53 -4.24
CA GLY A 85 -17.08 8.59 -3.90
C GLY A 85 -17.71 9.26 -5.11
N LYS A 86 -18.41 10.38 -4.85
CA LYS A 86 -18.99 11.22 -5.90
C LYS A 86 -17.88 11.99 -6.59
N GLU A 87 -18.01 12.17 -7.90
CA GLU A 87 -17.12 13.04 -8.69
C GLU A 87 -17.18 14.45 -8.11
N LYS A 88 -16.05 14.92 -7.60
CA LYS A 88 -15.91 16.28 -7.04
C LYS A 88 -15.36 17.28 -8.06
N PHE A 89 -15.03 16.79 -9.26
CA PHE A 89 -14.63 17.58 -10.43
C PHE A 89 -15.87 18.14 -11.14
N SER A 90 -16.72 18.88 -10.42
CA SER A 90 -17.96 19.43 -11.00
C SER A 90 -17.66 20.68 -11.82
N GLU A 91 -17.89 20.61 -13.13
CA GLU A 91 -18.71 21.51 -13.98
C GLU A 91 -18.66 23.05 -13.79
N GLY A 92 -17.69 23.61 -13.06
CA GLY A 92 -17.69 25.02 -12.63
C GLY A 92 -16.59 25.94 -13.20
N GLU A 93 -15.65 25.43 -13.99
CA GLU A 93 -14.56 26.24 -14.59
C GLU A 93 -14.70 26.41 -16.11
N HIS A 94 -15.92 26.59 -16.61
CA HIS A 94 -16.17 27.04 -17.99
C HIS A 94 -16.11 28.56 -18.16
N HIS A 95 -15.79 29.30 -17.10
CA HIS A 95 -15.61 30.75 -17.15
C HIS A 95 -14.16 31.06 -16.77
N HIS A 96 -13.46 31.78 -17.66
CA HIS A 96 -12.05 32.22 -17.57
C HIS A 96 -11.01 31.31 -18.26
N GLY A 97 -11.04 31.29 -19.59
CA GLY A 97 -9.89 31.72 -20.43
C GLY A 97 -8.57 30.95 -20.42
N HIS A 98 -8.36 29.93 -19.59
CA HIS A 98 -7.14 29.11 -19.59
C HIS A 98 -7.49 27.63 -19.42
N GLU A 99 -7.57 26.92 -20.55
CA GLU A 99 -7.43 25.47 -20.75
C GLU A 99 -7.50 24.57 -19.50
N GLY A 100 -8.65 24.55 -18.84
CA GLY A 100 -8.95 23.61 -17.77
C GLY A 100 -9.26 22.24 -18.35
N HIS A 101 -8.23 21.48 -18.74
CA HIS A 101 -8.43 20.10 -19.21
C HIS A 101 -9.13 19.27 -18.13
N ALA A 102 -10.24 18.63 -18.52
CA ALA A 102 -10.91 17.61 -17.72
C ALA A 102 -9.90 16.53 -17.31
N PRO A 103 -10.09 15.87 -16.15
CA PRO A 103 -9.25 14.73 -15.79
C PRO A 103 -9.23 13.73 -16.94
N HIS A 104 -8.04 13.33 -17.37
CA HIS A 104 -7.86 12.36 -18.43
C HIS A 104 -6.71 11.43 -18.05
N GLU A 105 -6.69 10.24 -18.64
CA GLU A 105 -5.62 9.27 -18.42
C GLU A 105 -4.25 9.88 -18.74
N SER A 106 -3.22 9.40 -18.05
CA SER A 106 -1.86 9.81 -18.35
C SER A 106 -1.44 9.38 -19.76
N PRO A 107 -0.63 10.19 -20.48
CA PRO A 107 -0.14 9.82 -21.79
C PRO A 107 0.68 8.53 -21.72
N LEU A 108 0.74 7.80 -22.85
CA LEU A 108 1.36 6.47 -22.92
C LEU A 108 2.81 6.43 -22.40
N VAL A 109 3.54 7.54 -22.52
CA VAL A 109 4.92 7.67 -22.03
C VAL A 109 5.04 7.47 -20.52
N MET A 110 3.99 7.80 -19.74
CA MET A 110 3.95 7.57 -18.29
C MET A 110 3.25 6.26 -17.94
N THR A 111 2.19 5.92 -18.66
CA THR A 111 1.38 4.73 -18.39
C THR A 111 2.14 3.44 -18.67
N PHE A 112 3.00 3.42 -19.69
CA PHE A 112 3.80 2.25 -20.04
C PHE A 112 4.77 1.82 -18.92
N PRO A 113 5.61 2.72 -18.36
CA PRO A 113 6.41 2.39 -17.17
C PRO A 113 5.59 1.88 -15.99
N LEU A 114 4.45 2.52 -15.67
CA LEU A 114 3.61 2.11 -14.54
C LEU A 114 3.05 0.70 -14.71
N LEU A 115 2.57 0.37 -15.91
CA LEU A 115 2.05 -0.95 -16.23
C LEU A 115 3.17 -2.01 -16.16
N PHE A 116 4.33 -1.69 -16.72
CA PHE A 116 5.49 -2.57 -16.68
C PHE A 116 5.92 -2.89 -15.23
N LEU A 117 6.02 -1.86 -14.39
CA LEU A 117 6.36 -2.03 -12.97
C LEU A 117 5.29 -2.82 -12.21
N SER A 118 4.01 -2.58 -12.50
CA SER A 118 2.89 -3.29 -11.91
C SER A 118 2.94 -4.79 -12.22
N VAL A 119 3.25 -5.16 -13.47
CA VAL A 119 3.43 -6.56 -13.88
C VAL A 119 4.68 -7.15 -13.22
N MET A 120 5.78 -6.42 -13.16
CA MET A 120 7.00 -6.87 -12.47
C MET A 120 6.78 -7.11 -10.98
N ALA A 121 5.96 -6.31 -10.30
CA ALA A 121 5.64 -6.53 -8.89
C ALA A 121 4.87 -7.86 -8.65
N LEU A 122 4.08 -8.31 -9.62
CA LEU A 122 3.42 -9.62 -9.60
C LEU A 122 4.41 -10.74 -9.91
N CYS A 123 5.13 -10.61 -11.03
CA CYS A 123 6.08 -11.62 -11.48
C CYS A 123 7.21 -11.85 -10.48
N ALA A 124 7.73 -10.79 -9.86
CA ALA A 124 8.80 -10.89 -8.86
C ALA A 124 8.33 -11.58 -7.57
N GLY A 125 7.06 -11.44 -7.18
CA GLY A 125 6.51 -12.19 -6.06
C GLY A 125 6.46 -13.68 -6.37
N TRP A 126 5.87 -14.03 -7.51
CA TRP A 126 5.79 -15.42 -7.97
C TRP A 126 7.19 -16.05 -8.18
N ALA A 127 8.09 -15.35 -8.85
CA ALA A 127 9.45 -15.81 -9.12
C ALA A 127 10.30 -15.92 -7.84
N GLY A 128 10.08 -15.02 -6.87
CA GLY A 128 10.75 -15.06 -5.57
C GLY A 128 10.46 -16.35 -4.81
N GLU A 129 9.21 -16.79 -4.80
CA GLU A 129 8.82 -18.08 -4.20
C GLU A 129 9.29 -19.28 -5.02
N HIS A 130 9.14 -19.22 -6.35
CA HIS A 130 9.39 -20.38 -7.21
C HIS A 130 10.88 -20.71 -7.40
N TYR A 131 11.74 -19.69 -7.47
CA TYR A 131 13.17 -19.85 -7.78
C TYR A 131 14.09 -19.70 -6.57
N ASP A 132 13.56 -19.53 -5.36
CA ASP A 132 14.33 -19.28 -4.13
C ASP A 132 15.44 -18.23 -4.33
N ILE A 133 15.04 -17.09 -4.89
CA ILE A 133 15.97 -15.99 -5.23
C ILE A 133 16.71 -15.52 -3.98
N ILE A 134 16.04 -15.57 -2.82
CA ILE A 134 16.62 -15.22 -1.53
C ILE A 134 17.69 -16.22 -1.12
N GLY A 135 17.43 -17.54 -1.21
CA GLY A 135 18.44 -18.57 -0.97
C GLY A 135 19.66 -18.40 -1.86
N PHE A 136 19.46 -18.14 -3.15
CA PHE A 136 20.55 -17.81 -4.08
C PHE A 136 21.35 -16.58 -3.65
N LEU A 137 20.69 -15.48 -3.28
CA LEU A 137 21.38 -14.25 -2.86
C LEU A 137 22.12 -14.44 -1.52
N SER A 138 21.57 -15.23 -0.59
CA SER A 138 22.18 -15.50 0.72
C SER A 138 23.56 -16.17 0.60
N GLN A 139 23.80 -16.95 -0.46
CA GLN A 139 25.10 -17.60 -0.71
C GLN A 139 26.23 -16.59 -0.97
N SER A 140 25.88 -15.37 -1.40
CA SER A 140 26.84 -14.28 -1.65
C SER A 140 27.12 -13.40 -0.43
N MET A 141 26.35 -13.57 0.66
CA MET A 141 26.43 -12.72 1.85
C MET A 141 27.26 -13.40 2.94
N THR A 142 28.36 -12.76 3.38
CA THR A 142 29.27 -13.26 4.44
C THR A 142 28.69 -13.16 5.86
N VAL A 143 27.42 -12.76 6.01
CA VAL A 143 26.76 -12.65 7.31
C VAL A 143 26.30 -14.04 7.72
N PRO A 144 26.70 -14.57 8.89
CA PRO A 144 26.17 -15.83 9.40
C PRO A 144 24.65 -15.68 9.52
N HIS A 145 23.90 -16.28 8.60
CA HIS A 145 22.46 -16.40 8.77
C HIS A 145 22.28 -17.42 9.89
N PRO A 146 21.64 -17.04 11.00
CA PRO A 146 21.25 -18.03 11.99
C PRO A 146 20.42 -19.06 11.24
N THR A 147 20.95 -20.28 11.11
CA THR A 147 20.17 -21.43 10.69
C THR A 147 19.30 -21.83 11.89
N ALA A 148 18.48 -20.89 12.36
CA ALA A 148 17.55 -21.10 13.45
C ALA A 148 16.36 -21.86 12.86
N ARG A 149 16.34 -23.16 13.15
CA ARG A 149 15.18 -24.00 12.90
C ARG A 149 13.98 -23.39 13.66
N PRO A 150 12.80 -23.28 13.04
CA PRO A 150 11.66 -22.56 13.60
C PRO A 150 11.13 -23.22 14.89
N GLU A 151 10.99 -22.45 15.98
CA GLU A 151 10.14 -22.82 17.13
C GLU A 151 8.65 -22.48 16.88
N LEU A 152 8.36 -21.62 15.89
CA LEU A 152 7.04 -21.39 15.33
C LEU A 152 7.12 -21.66 13.82
N SER A 153 6.23 -22.51 13.28
CA SER A 153 6.16 -22.78 11.84
C SER A 153 6.11 -21.44 11.08
N ASP A 154 7.04 -21.21 10.14
CA ASP A 154 7.14 -19.98 9.32
C ASP A 154 5.80 -19.53 8.74
N ASN A 155 4.88 -20.47 8.52
CA ASN A 155 3.53 -20.19 8.05
C ASN A 155 2.68 -19.37 9.04
N SER A 156 2.88 -19.50 10.35
CA SER A 156 2.12 -18.73 11.34
C SER A 156 2.49 -17.24 11.31
N LEU A 157 3.78 -16.92 11.19
CA LEU A 157 4.24 -15.53 11.09
C LEU A 157 3.75 -14.88 9.79
N LYS A 158 3.81 -15.62 8.68
CA LYS A 158 3.22 -15.23 7.39
C LYS A 158 1.75 -14.86 7.52
N VAL A 159 0.95 -15.75 8.13
CA VAL A 159 -0.49 -15.53 8.31
C VAL A 159 -0.76 -14.30 9.17
N ILE A 160 -0.02 -14.10 10.26
CA ILE A 160 -0.16 -12.92 11.12
C ILE A 160 0.10 -11.64 10.33
N SER A 161 1.19 -11.60 9.55
CA SER A 161 1.55 -10.45 8.72
C SER A 161 0.44 -10.09 7.72
N VAL A 162 -0.11 -11.10 7.02
CA VAL A 162 -1.22 -10.91 6.07
C VAL A 162 -2.47 -10.40 6.78
N VAL A 163 -2.85 -11.00 7.91
CA VAL A 163 -4.04 -10.59 8.68
C VAL A 163 -3.90 -9.14 9.14
N VAL A 164 -2.74 -8.74 9.65
CA VAL A 164 -2.50 -7.36 10.09
C VAL A 164 -2.56 -6.37 8.94
N GLY A 165 -1.99 -6.71 7.78
CA GLY A 165 -2.15 -5.92 6.55
C GLY A 165 -3.62 -5.77 6.15
N LEU A 166 -4.38 -6.87 6.13
CA LEU A 166 -5.80 -6.88 5.81
C LEU A 166 -6.63 -6.05 6.80
N ILE A 167 -6.31 -6.07 8.10
CA ILE A 167 -6.96 -5.22 9.11
C ILE A 167 -6.72 -3.75 8.77
N GLY A 168 -5.50 -3.35 8.40
CA GLY A 168 -5.21 -1.97 7.99
C GLY A 168 -6.06 -1.52 6.79
N ILE A 169 -6.19 -2.38 5.77
CA ILE A 169 -7.02 -2.14 4.59
C ILE A 169 -8.50 -2.06 4.96
N PHE A 170 -8.97 -3.00 5.78
CA PHE A 170 -10.35 -3.07 6.23
C PHE A 170 -10.74 -1.83 7.03
N LEU A 171 -9.87 -1.37 7.94
CA LEU A 171 -10.09 -0.11 8.66
C LEU A 171 -10.18 1.06 7.67
N ALA A 172 -9.23 1.18 6.73
CA ALA A 172 -9.28 2.25 5.73
C ALA A 172 -10.60 2.22 4.93
N TYR A 173 -11.06 1.03 4.54
CA TYR A 173 -12.34 0.85 3.85
C TYR A 173 -13.52 1.29 4.73
N ALA A 174 -13.56 0.87 6.00
CA ALA A 174 -14.64 1.21 6.93
C ALA A 174 -14.72 2.72 7.20
N PHE A 175 -13.58 3.41 7.31
CA PHE A 175 -13.54 4.85 7.58
C PHE A 175 -13.78 5.72 6.34
N TYR A 176 -13.33 5.30 5.15
CA TYR A 176 -13.25 6.18 3.97
C TYR A 176 -14.04 5.72 2.74
N SER A 177 -14.58 4.49 2.69
CA SER A 177 -15.34 4.02 1.50
C SER A 177 -16.71 4.71 1.35
N LYS A 178 -17.33 5.13 2.45
CA LYS A 178 -18.60 5.88 2.47
C LYS A 178 -18.38 7.25 3.10
N PRO A 179 -19.17 8.28 2.73
CA PRO A 179 -19.13 9.57 3.40
C PRO A 179 -19.50 9.37 4.87
N SER A 180 -18.48 9.26 5.71
CA SER A 180 -18.59 8.94 7.12
C SER A 180 -17.99 10.09 7.92
N SER A 181 -18.73 10.59 8.91
CA SER A 181 -18.27 11.68 9.80
C SER A 181 -17.22 11.23 10.82
N ILE A 182 -16.81 9.96 10.80
CA ILE A 182 -15.96 9.37 11.83
C ILE A 182 -14.53 9.94 11.83
N PRO A 183 -13.85 10.14 10.67
CA PRO A 183 -12.53 10.77 10.64
C PRO A 183 -12.53 12.20 11.19
N GLU A 184 -13.61 12.94 10.93
CA GLU A 184 -13.77 14.32 11.40
C GLU A 184 -13.96 14.37 12.93
N LYS A 185 -14.72 13.43 13.49
CA LYS A 185 -14.88 13.29 14.95
C LYS A 185 -13.58 12.88 15.65
N LEU A 186 -12.80 11.97 15.06
CA LEU A 186 -11.48 11.59 15.57
C LEU A 186 -10.49 12.76 15.55
N ALA A 187 -10.47 13.54 14.46
CA ALA A 187 -9.63 14.74 14.37
C ALA A 187 -10.01 15.79 15.43
N GLN A 188 -11.31 15.94 15.73
CA GLN A 188 -11.78 16.83 16.79
C GLN A 188 -11.44 16.34 18.20
N GLN A 189 -11.39 15.03 18.44
CA GLN A 189 -11.00 14.45 19.74
C GLN A 189 -9.49 14.52 19.98
N PHE A 190 -8.69 14.27 18.95
CA PHE A 190 -7.23 14.29 19.03
C PHE A 190 -6.63 15.60 18.54
N LYS A 191 -7.26 16.74 18.80
CA LYS A 191 -6.76 18.07 18.37
C LYS A 191 -5.28 18.31 18.70
N TRP A 192 -4.79 17.79 19.82
CA TRP A 192 -3.37 17.92 20.21
C TRP A 192 -2.38 17.24 19.25
N LEU A 193 -2.78 16.18 18.54
CA LEU A 193 -1.97 15.52 17.51
C LEU A 193 -2.08 16.16 16.12
N TYR A 194 -3.11 16.99 15.90
CA TYR A 194 -3.47 17.58 14.61
C TYR A 194 -3.35 19.11 14.58
N SER A 195 -2.80 19.72 15.63
CA SER A 195 -2.72 21.18 15.79
C SER A 195 -1.54 21.80 15.08
#